data_AF-A0A1G9MNW6-F1
#
_entry.id   AF-A0A1G9MNW6-F1
#
_cell.length_a   1.000
_cell.length_b   1.000
_cell.length_c   1.000
_cell.angle_alpha   90.00
_cell.angle_beta   90.00
_cell.angle_gamma   90.00
#
_symmetry.space_group_name_H-M   'P 1'
#
loop_
_entity.id
_entity.type
_entity.pdbx_description
1 polymer ?
#
loop_
_entity_poly.entity_id
_entity_poly.type
_entity_poly.pdbx_seq_one_letter_code
_entity_poly.pdbx_strand_id
1 'polypeptide(L)'
;MKKLLLYCLPLLCFILPPLTAMAEPTAVTVRVISNDAKFIGTGMGGIRVILRNADTGEILDQGLIEGSTGDTPSLMREPRKRHEALSREGGAHWVGQIDIAEPTRVEVQASGPLAAGSNQQTTTLTFWALPGQDIEGDGILLKFHGFTVHPISPGPHQNFAPGDEVQVEAHVVTMCGCPVEPGGLWDADRFEIKALVRTAQGVVKEFPLEFTGTTNRFAGSFKVEEMGSYKIFLTAADPRENNYGVGITSIVVR
;
A
#
# COMPACT_ATOMS: atom_id res chain seq x y z
N MET A 1 51.30 63.58 45.22
CA MET A 1 51.54 62.95 43.91
C MET A 1 51.60 61.43 44.09
N LYS A 2 50.48 60.71 43.95
CA LYS A 2 50.43 59.24 43.96
C LYS A 2 49.79 58.79 42.64
N LYS A 3 50.52 57.99 41.87
CA LYS A 3 50.18 57.55 40.51
C LYS A 3 49.03 56.54 40.54
N LEU A 4 48.00 56.80 39.76
CA LEU A 4 46.88 55.90 39.48
C LEU A 4 47.37 54.87 38.44
N LEU A 5 47.57 53.61 38.83
CA LEU A 5 47.86 52.53 37.89
C LEU A 5 46.52 51.91 37.45
N LEU A 6 46.07 52.25 36.25
CA LEU A 6 44.91 51.66 35.60
C LEU A 6 45.35 50.32 34.97
N TYR A 7 45.04 49.20 35.60
CA TYR A 7 45.21 47.87 35.00
C TYR A 7 44.04 47.60 34.06
N CYS A 8 44.28 47.78 32.75
CA CYS A 8 43.38 47.28 31.70
C CYS A 8 43.52 45.74 31.64
N LEU A 9 42.58 45.02 32.24
CA LEU A 9 42.44 43.58 32.08
C LEU A 9 41.92 43.33 30.64
N PRO A 10 42.64 42.61 29.76
CA PRO A 10 42.08 42.29 28.45
C PRO A 10 40.95 41.28 28.65
N LEU A 11 39.72 41.71 28.36
CA LEU A 11 38.56 40.83 28.27
C LEU A 11 38.78 39.87 27.09
N LEU A 12 39.32 38.68 27.38
CA LEU A 12 39.49 37.62 26.40
C LEU A 12 38.10 37.04 26.10
N CYS A 13 37.40 37.59 25.11
CA CYS A 13 36.20 36.98 24.53
C CYS A 13 36.62 35.65 23.89
N PHE A 14 36.40 34.53 24.60
CA PHE A 14 36.36 33.21 23.99
C PHE A 14 35.16 33.18 23.04
N ILE A 15 35.42 33.42 21.75
CA ILE A 15 34.47 33.10 20.69
C ILE A 15 34.45 31.57 20.61
N LEU A 16 33.52 30.94 21.33
CA LEU A 16 33.20 29.54 21.08
C LEU A 16 32.80 29.42 19.60
N PRO A 17 33.47 28.57 18.79
CA PRO A 17 32.99 28.31 17.45
C PRO A 17 31.55 27.77 17.57
N PRO A 18 30.62 28.20 16.72
CA PRO A 18 29.30 27.60 16.70
C PRO A 18 29.46 26.09 16.54
N LEU A 19 28.89 25.31 17.47
CA LEU A 19 28.71 23.88 17.23
C LEU A 19 27.87 23.77 15.96
N THR A 20 28.50 23.46 14.84
CA THR A 20 27.79 22.96 13.68
C THR A 20 27.21 21.63 14.10
N ALA A 21 25.89 21.58 14.34
CA ALA A 21 25.20 20.31 14.47
C ALA A 21 25.51 19.50 13.22
N MET A 22 26.24 18.40 13.38
CA MET A 22 26.49 17.48 12.29
C MET A 22 25.19 16.74 12.04
N ALA A 23 24.88 16.48 10.76
CA ALA A 23 23.80 15.58 10.44
C ALA A 23 24.10 14.20 11.06
N GLU A 24 23.13 13.63 11.77
CA GLU A 24 23.27 12.33 12.43
C GLU A 24 22.43 11.30 11.65
N PRO A 25 23.07 10.21 11.18
CA PRO A 25 22.36 9.11 10.56
C PRO A 25 21.26 8.58 11.48
N THR A 26 20.05 8.54 10.96
CA THR A 26 18.85 8.11 11.69
C THR A 26 18.15 7.03 10.86
N ALA A 27 18.05 5.81 11.41
CA ALA A 27 17.40 4.70 10.73
C ALA A 27 15.87 4.81 10.85
N VAL A 28 15.16 4.51 9.76
CA VAL A 28 13.70 4.55 9.71
C VAL A 28 13.17 3.24 9.15
N THR A 29 12.59 2.41 10.02
CA THR A 29 11.87 1.21 9.59
C THR A 29 10.51 1.60 9.03
N VAL A 30 10.18 1.11 7.84
CA VAL A 30 8.88 1.34 7.18
C VAL A 30 8.24 0.01 6.81
N ARG A 31 6.94 -0.11 7.09
CA ARG A 31 6.12 -1.29 6.79
C ARG A 31 4.80 -0.89 6.16
N VAL A 32 4.22 -1.79 5.37
CA VAL A 32 2.86 -1.64 4.86
C VAL A 32 2.05 -2.88 5.19
N ILE A 33 0.86 -2.68 5.77
CA ILE A 33 -0.10 -3.74 6.08
C ILE A 33 -1.36 -3.58 5.22
N SER A 34 -1.88 -4.70 4.73
CA SER A 34 -3.19 -4.74 4.11
C SER A 34 -4.26 -4.64 5.20
N ASN A 35 -5.27 -3.79 5.01
CA ASN A 35 -6.36 -3.60 5.96
C ASN A 35 -7.14 -4.91 6.17
N ASP A 36 -7.39 -5.23 7.44
CA ASP A 36 -7.91 -6.53 7.90
C ASP A 36 -7.19 -7.75 7.31
N ALA A 37 -5.87 -7.62 7.11
CA ALA A 37 -5.04 -8.69 6.61
C ALA A 37 -3.59 -8.53 7.09
N LYS A 38 -2.63 -8.96 6.26
CA LYS A 38 -1.23 -9.14 6.65
C LYS A 38 -0.29 -8.12 6.02
N PHE A 39 1.00 -8.16 6.37
CA PHE A 39 2.03 -7.33 5.75
C PHE A 39 2.11 -7.60 4.24
N ILE A 40 2.42 -6.56 3.48
CA ILE A 40 2.58 -6.64 2.02
C ILE A 40 4.07 -6.75 1.71
N GLY A 41 4.46 -7.84 1.07
CA GLY A 41 5.87 -8.18 0.85
C GLY A 41 6.17 -8.67 -0.56
N THR A 42 7.25 -9.45 -0.68
CA THR A 42 7.86 -9.87 -1.94
C THR A 42 6.89 -10.59 -2.86
N GLY A 43 5.98 -11.42 -2.32
CA GLY A 43 4.99 -12.16 -3.11
C GLY A 43 4.05 -11.28 -3.94
N MET A 44 3.87 -10.01 -3.56
CA MET A 44 3.08 -9.02 -4.30
C MET A 44 3.96 -7.99 -5.03
N GLY A 45 5.24 -8.30 -5.25
CA GLY A 45 6.20 -7.42 -5.91
C GLY A 45 6.77 -6.33 -5.00
N GLY A 46 6.51 -6.38 -3.69
CA GLY A 46 6.98 -5.37 -2.73
C GLY A 46 6.26 -4.03 -2.83
N ILE A 47 6.73 -3.06 -2.04
CA ILE A 47 6.20 -1.69 -2.00
C ILE A 47 7.34 -0.70 -2.17
N ARG A 48 7.23 0.21 -3.15
CA ARG A 48 8.19 1.31 -3.27
C ARG A 48 7.98 2.29 -2.13
N VAL A 49 9.06 2.68 -1.46
CA VAL A 49 9.04 3.66 -0.38
C VAL A 49 9.94 4.84 -0.75
N ILE A 50 9.47 6.05 -0.45
CA ILE A 50 10.25 7.29 -0.55
C ILE A 50 10.09 8.03 0.77
N LEU A 51 11.21 8.42 1.38
CA LEU A 51 11.25 9.37 2.48
C LEU A 51 11.61 10.74 1.92
N ARG A 52 10.83 11.76 2.26
CA ARG A 52 11.06 13.14 1.84
C ARG A 52 11.06 14.08 3.03
N ASN A 53 11.86 15.13 2.97
CA ASN A 53 11.65 16.29 3.80
C ASN A 53 10.29 16.89 3.40
N ALA A 54 9.35 16.95 4.35
CA ALA A 54 7.97 17.35 4.08
C ALA A 54 7.84 18.85 3.76
N ASP A 55 8.81 19.66 4.16
CA ASP A 55 8.80 21.12 3.98
C ASP A 55 9.52 21.54 2.69
N THR A 56 10.58 20.82 2.29
CA THR A 56 11.37 21.14 1.09
C THR A 56 11.08 20.25 -0.12
N GLY A 57 10.50 19.07 0.09
CA GLY A 57 10.27 18.04 -0.95
C GLY A 57 11.51 17.23 -1.33
N GLU A 58 12.67 17.51 -0.73
CA GLU A 58 13.92 16.77 -0.91
C GLU A 58 13.73 15.29 -0.58
N ILE A 59 14.21 14.39 -1.43
CA ILE A 59 14.23 12.96 -1.14
C ILE A 59 15.39 12.70 -0.18
N LEU A 60 15.07 12.20 1.01
CA LEU A 60 16.05 11.85 2.03
C LEU A 60 16.60 10.44 1.81
N ASP A 61 15.72 9.49 1.48
CA ASP A 61 16.08 8.12 1.12
C ASP A 61 14.92 7.44 0.37
N GLN A 62 15.16 6.33 -0.31
CA GLN A 62 14.15 5.55 -1.01
C GLN A 62 14.55 4.07 -1.14
N GLY A 63 13.55 3.20 -1.22
CA GLY A 63 13.81 1.77 -1.39
C GLY A 63 12.57 0.94 -1.65
N LEU A 64 12.67 -0.34 -1.33
CA LEU A 64 11.64 -1.35 -1.58
C LEU A 64 11.41 -2.16 -0.31
N ILE A 65 10.16 -2.21 0.14
CA ILE A 65 9.72 -3.15 1.19
C ILE A 65 9.66 -4.55 0.59
N GLU A 66 10.42 -5.45 1.20
CA GLU A 66 10.49 -6.86 0.84
C GLU A 66 10.37 -7.73 2.09
N GLY A 67 10.11 -9.02 1.89
CA GLY A 67 9.94 -10.01 2.95
C GLY A 67 8.60 -10.74 2.90
N SER A 68 8.32 -11.50 3.96
CA SER A 68 7.09 -12.30 4.08
C SER A 68 5.88 -11.46 4.47
N THR A 69 4.69 -12.06 4.42
CA THR A 69 3.47 -11.42 4.95
C THR A 69 3.41 -11.41 6.49
N GLY A 70 4.40 -11.98 7.16
CA GLY A 70 4.33 -12.27 8.60
C GLY A 70 3.47 -13.50 8.92
N ASP A 71 3.35 -13.78 10.22
CA ASP A 71 2.69 -14.96 10.77
C ASP A 71 1.16 -14.83 10.82
N THR A 72 0.45 -15.85 10.34
CA THR A 72 -1.01 -15.76 10.17
C THR A 72 -1.78 -15.90 11.50
N PRO A 73 -1.49 -16.89 12.36
CA PRO A 73 -2.07 -16.94 13.71
C PRO A 73 -1.91 -15.64 14.49
N SER A 74 -0.68 -15.12 14.54
CA SER A 74 -0.34 -13.91 15.29
C SER A 74 -1.08 -12.66 14.82
N LEU A 75 -1.25 -12.52 13.50
CA LEU A 75 -1.85 -11.34 12.90
C LEU A 75 -3.39 -11.40 12.84
N MET A 76 -3.96 -12.60 12.62
CA MET A 76 -5.37 -12.73 12.24
C MET A 76 -6.24 -13.46 13.26
N ARG A 77 -5.68 -14.24 14.20
CA ARG A 77 -6.46 -15.10 15.10
C ARG A 77 -6.29 -14.73 16.56
N GLU A 78 -5.06 -14.41 16.96
CA GLU A 78 -4.73 -14.13 18.34
C GLU A 78 -5.17 -12.72 18.76
N PRO A 79 -5.82 -12.58 19.93
CA PRO A 79 -6.05 -11.26 20.53
C PRO A 79 -4.71 -10.57 20.79
N ARG A 80 -4.61 -9.30 20.39
CA ARG A 80 -3.39 -8.49 20.56
C ARG A 80 -3.52 -7.60 21.78
N LYS A 81 -2.48 -7.56 22.61
CA LYS A 81 -2.37 -6.57 23.69
C LYS A 81 -1.80 -5.28 23.16
N ARG A 82 -2.07 -4.19 23.87
CA ARG A 82 -1.42 -2.90 23.60
C ARG A 82 0.10 -3.07 23.74
N HIS A 83 0.85 -2.48 22.80
CA HIS A 83 2.34 -2.51 22.72
C HIS A 83 2.97 -3.83 22.27
N GLU A 84 2.19 -4.86 21.96
CA GLU A 84 2.75 -6.02 21.28
C GLU A 84 3.07 -5.67 19.83
N ALA A 85 4.30 -5.93 19.42
CA ALA A 85 4.75 -5.69 18.06
C ALA A 85 3.98 -6.58 17.07
N LEU A 86 3.52 -5.98 15.97
CA LEU A 86 2.89 -6.70 14.87
C LEU A 86 3.90 -7.56 14.12
N SER A 87 5.16 -7.11 14.06
CA SER A 87 6.24 -7.78 13.37
C SER A 87 7.01 -8.81 14.19
N ARG A 88 6.47 -9.29 15.32
CA ARG A 88 7.17 -10.20 16.26
C ARG A 88 7.71 -11.49 15.63
N GLU A 89 7.03 -11.98 14.60
CA GLU A 89 7.44 -13.15 13.81
C GLU A 89 7.92 -12.74 12.39
N GLY A 90 8.49 -11.54 12.30
CA GLY A 90 8.90 -10.92 11.05
C GLY A 90 7.75 -10.26 10.29
N GLY A 91 7.90 -10.20 8.97
CA GLY A 91 7.03 -9.43 8.09
C GLY A 91 7.84 -8.45 7.27
N ALA A 92 7.31 -8.11 6.10
CA ALA A 92 8.00 -7.27 5.15
C ALA A 92 8.28 -5.88 5.73
N HIS A 93 9.48 -5.38 5.46
CA HIS A 93 9.89 -4.02 5.81
C HIS A 93 10.99 -3.53 4.87
N TRP A 94 11.27 -2.24 4.99
CA TRP A 94 12.46 -1.60 4.48
C TRP A 94 13.01 -0.69 5.58
N VAL A 95 14.33 -0.57 5.67
CA VAL A 95 15.00 0.36 6.59
C VAL A 95 15.73 1.39 5.76
N GLY A 96 15.27 2.64 5.83
CA GLY A 96 15.97 3.77 5.25
C GLY A 96 16.94 4.40 6.25
N GLN A 97 17.90 5.15 5.74
CA GLN A 97 18.78 6.01 6.55
C GLN A 97 18.65 7.45 6.09
N ILE A 98 18.23 8.33 7.00
CA ILE A 98 18.16 9.77 6.75
C ILE A 98 19.27 10.46 7.55
N ASP A 99 19.96 11.40 6.92
CA ASP A 99 21.02 12.19 7.54
C ASP A 99 20.49 13.61 7.83
N ILE A 100 20.11 13.86 9.09
CA ILE A 100 19.41 15.10 9.49
C ILE A 100 20.14 15.77 10.66
N ALA A 101 20.28 17.10 10.62
CA ALA A 101 21.01 17.87 11.63
C ALA A 101 20.10 18.50 12.70
N GLU A 102 18.79 18.56 12.44
CA GLU A 102 17.79 19.11 13.34
C GLU A 102 16.48 18.31 13.24
N PRO A 103 15.57 18.44 14.21
CA PRO A 103 14.24 17.83 14.12
C PRO A 103 13.59 18.15 12.78
N THR A 104 13.28 17.12 12.01
CA THR A 104 12.86 17.25 10.61
C THR A 104 11.49 16.61 10.41
N ARG A 105 10.58 17.30 9.72
CA ARG A 105 9.32 16.68 9.26
C ARG A 105 9.62 15.80 8.06
N VAL A 106 9.34 14.51 8.19
CA VAL A 106 9.56 13.53 7.14
C VAL A 106 8.20 13.02 6.65
N GLU A 107 7.98 13.12 5.34
CA GLU A 107 6.90 12.40 4.67
C GLU A 107 7.42 11.04 4.20
N VAL A 108 6.74 9.98 4.59
CA VAL A 108 6.88 8.67 3.96
C VAL A 108 5.78 8.49 2.92
N GLN A 109 6.17 8.16 1.69
CA GLN A 109 5.26 7.73 0.63
C GLN A 109 5.49 6.26 0.35
N ALA A 110 4.44 5.45 0.45
CA ALA A 110 4.46 4.05 0.07
C ALA A 110 3.55 3.82 -1.15
N SER A 111 4.08 3.21 -2.21
CA SER A 111 3.37 2.96 -3.47
C SER A 111 3.52 1.49 -3.93
N GLY A 112 2.40 0.78 -4.08
CA GLY A 112 2.36 -0.63 -4.49
C GLY A 112 1.02 -1.29 -4.11
N PRO A 113 0.95 -2.63 -3.95
CA PRO A 113 1.97 -3.61 -4.28
C PRO A 113 2.30 -3.58 -5.77
N LEU A 114 3.57 -3.72 -6.13
CA LEU A 114 3.99 -3.54 -7.53
C LEU A 114 3.36 -4.56 -8.49
N ALA A 115 2.97 -5.74 -8.00
CA ALA A 115 2.24 -6.75 -8.78
C ALA A 115 0.73 -6.45 -8.94
N ALA A 116 0.18 -5.47 -8.23
CA ALA A 116 -1.26 -5.17 -8.25
C ALA A 116 -1.73 -4.47 -9.54
N GLY A 117 -0.82 -4.10 -10.44
CA GLY A 117 -1.14 -3.46 -11.71
C GLY A 117 -1.92 -2.16 -11.51
N SER A 118 -3.13 -2.07 -12.06
CA SER A 118 -4.03 -0.92 -11.89
C SER A 118 -4.63 -0.78 -10.49
N ASN A 119 -4.53 -1.80 -9.64
CA ASN A 119 -4.98 -1.76 -8.25
C ASN A 119 -3.88 -1.26 -7.29
N GLN A 120 -2.74 -0.79 -7.80
CA GLN A 120 -1.71 -0.16 -6.98
C GLN A 120 -2.27 1.04 -6.22
N GLN A 121 -1.88 1.15 -4.96
CA GLN A 121 -2.23 2.24 -4.07
C GLN A 121 -1.00 3.07 -3.74
N THR A 122 -1.25 4.32 -3.34
CA THR A 122 -0.26 5.17 -2.71
C THR A 122 -0.87 5.74 -1.45
N THR A 123 -0.11 5.69 -0.36
CA THR A 123 -0.46 6.34 0.89
C THR A 123 0.74 7.10 1.43
N THR A 124 0.48 8.23 2.05
CA THR A 124 1.50 9.10 2.63
C THR A 124 1.20 9.35 4.10
N LEU A 125 2.26 9.49 4.89
CA LEU A 125 2.19 9.87 6.30
C LEU A 125 3.34 10.82 6.60
N THR A 126 3.07 11.89 7.35
CA THR A 126 4.11 12.77 7.88
C THR A 126 4.36 12.47 9.36
N PHE A 127 5.63 12.41 9.75
CA PHE A 127 6.07 12.26 11.14
C PHE A 127 7.28 13.17 11.41
N TRP A 128 7.65 13.29 12.69
CA TRP A 128 8.87 13.98 13.10
C TRP A 128 9.99 12.97 13.31
N ALA A 129 11.14 13.21 12.68
CA ALA A 129 12.39 12.50 12.95
C ALA A 129 13.30 13.40 13.78
N LEU A 130 13.98 12.81 14.77
CA LEU A 130 15.00 13.48 15.58
C LEU A 130 16.38 12.92 15.19
N PRO A 131 17.41 13.78 15.02
CA PRO A 131 18.77 13.33 14.73
C PRO A 131 19.24 12.24 15.72
N GLY A 132 19.77 11.14 15.18
CA GLY A 132 20.33 10.03 15.95
C GLY A 132 19.31 9.17 16.70
N GLN A 133 18.00 9.39 16.52
CA GLN A 133 16.95 8.58 17.16
C GLN A 133 16.26 7.66 16.17
N ASP A 134 16.73 6.42 16.13
CA ASP A 134 16.21 5.39 15.23
C ASP A 134 14.74 5.06 15.50
N ILE A 135 14.00 4.81 14.41
CA ILE A 135 12.63 4.34 14.42
C ILE A 135 12.65 2.82 14.14
N GLU A 136 12.60 2.05 15.22
CA GLU A 136 12.73 0.59 15.24
C GLU A 136 11.38 -0.15 15.41
N GLY A 137 11.43 -1.49 15.47
CA GLY A 137 10.26 -2.35 15.71
C GLY A 137 9.29 -2.42 14.53
N ASP A 138 8.01 -2.13 14.78
CA ASP A 138 7.01 -1.97 13.72
C ASP A 138 7.29 -0.72 12.86
N GLY A 139 8.05 0.24 13.40
CA GLY A 139 8.43 1.47 12.72
C GLY A 139 7.24 2.31 12.25
N ILE A 140 7.41 2.95 11.11
CA ILE A 140 6.33 3.66 10.42
C ILE A 140 5.47 2.66 9.66
N LEU A 141 4.30 2.36 10.21
CA LEU A 141 3.35 1.41 9.63
C LEU A 141 2.27 2.14 8.83
N LEU A 142 2.29 1.96 7.51
CA LEU A 142 1.24 2.42 6.61
C LEU A 142 0.23 1.31 6.32
N LYS A 143 -0.95 1.70 5.85
CA LYS A 143 -2.05 0.78 5.57
C LYS A 143 -2.61 0.96 4.17
N PHE A 144 -2.80 -0.14 3.45
CA PHE A 144 -3.52 -0.18 2.17
C PHE A 144 -4.87 -0.87 2.36
N HIS A 145 -5.91 -0.31 1.76
CA HIS A 145 -7.26 -0.85 1.81
C HIS A 145 -7.58 -1.62 0.53
N GLY A 146 -8.48 -2.59 0.60
CA GLY A 146 -9.07 -3.16 -0.61
C GLY A 146 -8.49 -4.48 -1.10
N PHE A 147 -8.77 -4.74 -2.37
CA PHE A 147 -8.45 -5.98 -3.07
C PHE A 147 -7.68 -5.66 -4.34
N THR A 148 -6.82 -6.57 -4.76
CA THR A 148 -6.37 -6.60 -6.15
C THR A 148 -7.34 -7.44 -6.96
N VAL A 149 -7.99 -6.83 -7.94
CA VAL A 149 -8.91 -7.51 -8.85
C VAL A 149 -8.29 -7.50 -10.24
N HIS A 150 -7.88 -8.67 -10.71
CA HIS A 150 -7.26 -8.84 -12.02
C HIS A 150 -8.23 -9.56 -12.98
N PRO A 151 -8.66 -8.91 -14.08
CA PRO A 151 -9.46 -9.57 -15.11
C PRO A 151 -8.64 -10.66 -15.81
N ILE A 152 -9.14 -11.90 -15.84
CA ILE A 152 -8.56 -13.02 -16.59
C ILE A 152 -9.20 -13.11 -17.98
N SER A 153 -10.53 -13.01 -18.02
CA SER A 153 -11.33 -13.06 -19.24
C SER A 153 -12.50 -12.06 -19.12
N PRO A 154 -12.94 -11.46 -20.24
CA PRO A 154 -12.30 -11.44 -21.55
C PRO A 154 -11.03 -10.57 -21.53
N GLY A 155 -10.15 -10.81 -22.50
CA GLY A 155 -9.02 -9.93 -22.75
C GLY A 155 -9.48 -8.55 -23.25
N PRO A 156 -8.73 -7.46 -22.97
CA PRO A 156 -9.07 -6.15 -23.49
C PRO A 156 -9.18 -6.15 -25.01
N HIS A 157 -10.23 -5.53 -25.56
CA HIS A 157 -10.50 -5.46 -26.99
C HIS A 157 -10.73 -6.83 -27.66
N GLN A 158 -11.16 -7.84 -26.91
CA GLN A 158 -11.60 -9.11 -27.49
C GLN A 158 -12.90 -8.92 -28.29
N ASN A 159 -13.01 -9.59 -29.44
CA ASN A 159 -14.17 -9.48 -30.34
C ASN A 159 -15.20 -10.58 -30.07
N PHE A 160 -16.47 -10.23 -30.17
CA PHE A 160 -17.63 -11.13 -30.08
C PHE A 160 -18.66 -10.74 -31.16
N ALA A 161 -19.56 -11.68 -31.51
CA ALA A 161 -20.70 -11.43 -32.36
C ALA A 161 -21.97 -11.16 -31.51
N PRO A 162 -22.95 -10.41 -32.05
CA PRO A 162 -24.30 -10.38 -31.47
C PRO A 162 -24.85 -11.80 -31.28
N GLY A 163 -25.32 -12.09 -30.08
CA GLY A 163 -25.80 -13.40 -29.65
C GLY A 163 -24.77 -14.25 -28.88
N ASP A 164 -23.49 -13.87 -28.88
CA ASP A 164 -22.45 -14.63 -28.18
C ASP A 164 -22.60 -14.56 -26.66
N GLU A 165 -22.21 -15.66 -25.99
CA GLU A 165 -22.02 -15.68 -24.54
C GLU A 165 -20.59 -15.28 -24.20
N VAL A 166 -20.44 -14.19 -23.45
CA VAL A 166 -19.15 -13.68 -22.99
C VAL A 166 -18.87 -14.21 -21.59
N GLN A 167 -17.79 -14.97 -21.47
CA GLN A 167 -17.27 -15.44 -20.18
C GLN A 167 -16.41 -14.36 -19.52
N VAL A 168 -16.77 -14.01 -18.28
CA VAL A 168 -16.09 -13.02 -17.46
C VAL A 168 -15.48 -13.72 -16.25
N GLU A 169 -14.18 -13.57 -16.06
CA GLU A 169 -13.44 -14.20 -14.98
C GLU A 169 -12.46 -13.22 -14.33
N ALA A 170 -12.37 -13.26 -13.00
CA ALA A 170 -11.46 -12.46 -12.20
C ALA A 170 -10.58 -13.33 -11.29
N HIS A 171 -9.33 -12.87 -11.09
CA HIS A 171 -8.52 -13.22 -9.94
C HIS A 171 -8.67 -12.14 -8.86
N VAL A 172 -9.11 -12.54 -7.66
CA VAL A 172 -9.35 -11.62 -6.54
C VAL A 172 -8.52 -12.07 -5.34
N VAL A 173 -7.69 -11.16 -4.82
CA VAL A 173 -6.96 -11.34 -3.56
C VAL A 173 -6.95 -10.05 -2.77
N THR A 174 -6.72 -10.13 -1.45
CA THR A 174 -6.43 -8.94 -0.62
C THR A 174 -5.13 -8.26 -1.07
N MET A 175 -4.84 -7.04 -0.62
CA MET A 175 -3.61 -6.32 -0.99
C MET A 175 -2.31 -7.08 -0.61
N CYS A 176 -2.35 -7.96 0.39
CA CYS A 176 -1.23 -8.83 0.75
C CYS A 176 -1.07 -10.07 -0.15
N GLY A 177 -1.97 -10.29 -1.11
CA GLY A 177 -2.03 -11.51 -1.91
C GLY A 177 -2.62 -12.70 -1.16
N CYS A 178 -3.30 -12.45 -0.03
CA CYS A 178 -3.83 -13.51 0.81
C CYS A 178 -5.08 -14.14 0.17
N PRO A 179 -5.29 -15.47 0.33
CA PRO A 179 -6.28 -16.23 -0.42
C PRO A 179 -7.71 -15.85 -0.05
N VAL A 180 -8.59 -15.83 -1.06
CA VAL A 180 -10.02 -15.54 -0.99
C VAL A 180 -10.79 -16.73 -1.54
N GLU A 181 -11.54 -17.39 -0.67
CA GLU A 181 -12.36 -18.57 -0.98
C GLU A 181 -13.48 -18.74 0.06
N PRO A 182 -14.59 -19.43 -0.27
CA PRO A 182 -15.68 -19.71 0.67
C PRO A 182 -15.19 -20.40 1.95
N GLY A 183 -15.58 -19.88 3.11
CA GLY A 183 -15.19 -20.39 4.43
C GLY A 183 -13.72 -20.17 4.81
N GLY A 184 -12.95 -19.45 3.99
CA GLY A 184 -11.56 -19.10 4.27
C GLY A 184 -11.39 -18.04 5.36
N LEU A 185 -10.14 -17.67 5.67
CA LEU A 185 -9.87 -16.53 6.58
C LEU A 185 -10.38 -15.20 5.99
N TRP A 186 -10.18 -15.02 4.69
CA TRP A 186 -10.81 -13.96 3.91
C TRP A 186 -11.96 -14.60 3.12
N ASP A 187 -13.06 -14.78 3.83
CA ASP A 187 -14.20 -15.58 3.40
C ASP A 187 -14.97 -14.93 2.24
N ALA A 188 -14.94 -15.60 1.08
CA ALA A 188 -15.61 -15.11 -0.12
C ALA A 188 -17.14 -15.08 0.02
N ASP A 189 -17.75 -15.89 0.89
CA ASP A 189 -19.20 -15.90 1.11
C ASP A 189 -19.71 -14.58 1.71
N ARG A 190 -18.79 -13.78 2.25
CA ARG A 190 -19.08 -12.47 2.84
C ARG A 190 -18.79 -11.31 1.90
N PHE A 191 -18.18 -11.55 0.74
CA PHE A 191 -17.76 -10.51 -0.19
C PHE A 191 -18.75 -10.34 -1.33
N GLU A 192 -18.92 -9.12 -1.79
CA GLU A 192 -19.65 -8.84 -3.02
C GLU A 192 -18.68 -8.80 -4.20
N ILE A 193 -18.66 -9.87 -4.99
CA ILE A 193 -17.82 -9.98 -6.19
C ILE A 193 -18.73 -9.98 -7.41
N LYS A 194 -18.64 -8.93 -8.24
CA LYS A 194 -19.61 -8.64 -9.31
C LYS A 194 -18.94 -8.12 -10.57
N ALA A 195 -19.60 -8.33 -11.70
CA ALA A 195 -19.29 -7.68 -12.97
C ALA A 195 -20.36 -6.63 -13.30
N LEU A 196 -19.91 -5.43 -13.68
CA LEU A 196 -20.72 -4.33 -14.18
C LEU A 196 -20.34 -4.04 -15.64
N VAL A 197 -21.26 -4.29 -16.55
CA VAL A 197 -21.09 -4.10 -17.99
C VAL A 197 -21.70 -2.78 -18.41
N ARG A 198 -20.91 -1.94 -19.08
CA ARG A 198 -21.27 -0.58 -19.45
C ARG A 198 -20.95 -0.28 -20.92
N THR A 199 -21.88 0.39 -21.60
CA THR A 199 -21.65 1.03 -22.91
C THR A 199 -21.59 2.55 -22.74
N ALA A 200 -21.42 3.30 -23.84
CA ALA A 200 -21.51 4.76 -23.81
C ALA A 200 -22.89 5.26 -23.33
N GLN A 201 -23.94 4.45 -23.47
CA GLN A 201 -25.32 4.80 -23.11
C GLN A 201 -25.63 4.55 -21.62
N GLY A 202 -24.85 3.73 -20.94
CA GLY A 202 -25.08 3.42 -19.52
C GLY A 202 -24.72 1.99 -19.14
N VAL A 203 -25.14 1.61 -17.93
CA VAL A 203 -25.03 0.23 -17.45
C VAL A 203 -26.04 -0.63 -18.21
N VAL A 204 -25.55 -1.72 -18.80
CA VAL A 204 -26.37 -2.66 -19.57
C VAL A 204 -26.67 -3.90 -18.74
N LYS A 205 -25.71 -4.33 -17.91
CA LYS A 205 -25.86 -5.51 -17.07
C LYS A 205 -25.01 -5.40 -15.81
N GLU A 206 -25.52 -5.93 -14.71
CA GLU A 206 -24.78 -6.25 -13.50
C GLU A 206 -25.10 -7.70 -13.11
N PHE A 207 -24.11 -8.47 -12.70
CA PHE A 207 -24.28 -9.86 -12.27
C PHE A 207 -23.16 -10.30 -11.31
N PRO A 208 -23.42 -11.26 -10.39
CA PRO A 208 -22.39 -11.80 -9.51
C PRO A 208 -21.35 -12.63 -10.28
N LEU A 209 -20.12 -12.64 -9.77
CA LEU A 209 -19.09 -13.59 -10.20
C LEU A 209 -18.98 -14.67 -9.12
N GLU A 210 -19.33 -15.90 -9.48
CA GLU A 210 -19.40 -17.03 -8.57
C GLU A 210 -18.03 -17.70 -8.42
N PHE A 211 -17.76 -18.26 -7.24
CA PHE A 211 -16.54 -19.02 -6.98
C PHE A 211 -16.44 -20.22 -7.93
N THR A 212 -15.32 -20.37 -8.62
CA THR A 212 -15.17 -21.42 -9.66
C THR A 212 -14.76 -22.79 -9.08
N GLY A 213 -14.60 -22.90 -7.76
CA GLY A 213 -13.98 -24.06 -7.12
C GLY A 213 -12.45 -23.95 -7.02
N THR A 214 -11.85 -22.91 -7.57
CA THR A 214 -10.40 -22.63 -7.48
C THR A 214 -10.18 -21.37 -6.65
N THR A 215 -9.35 -21.44 -5.60
CA THR A 215 -9.00 -20.30 -4.73
C THR A 215 -8.69 -19.05 -5.54
N ASN A 216 -9.25 -17.91 -5.12
CA ASN A 216 -9.14 -16.59 -5.76
C ASN A 216 -9.80 -16.44 -7.13
N ARG A 217 -10.48 -17.46 -7.68
CA ARG A 217 -11.10 -17.40 -9.01
C ARG A 217 -12.62 -17.27 -8.92
N PHE A 218 -13.13 -16.26 -9.63
CA PHE A 218 -14.55 -15.93 -9.68
C PHE A 218 -14.99 -15.69 -11.11
N ALA A 219 -16.11 -16.28 -11.53
CA ALA A 219 -16.57 -16.20 -12.92
C ALA A 219 -18.09 -16.06 -13.04
N GLY A 220 -18.50 -15.54 -14.18
CA GLY A 220 -19.89 -15.48 -14.61
C GLY A 220 -19.95 -15.21 -16.11
N SER A 221 -21.15 -15.20 -16.67
CA SER A 221 -21.34 -14.95 -18.09
C SER A 221 -22.50 -14.01 -18.35
N PHE A 222 -22.46 -13.38 -19.51
CA PHE A 222 -23.60 -12.64 -20.03
C PHE A 222 -23.64 -12.73 -21.55
N LYS A 223 -24.85 -12.62 -22.10
CA LYS A 223 -25.06 -12.61 -23.54
C LYS A 223 -24.98 -11.18 -24.06
N VAL A 224 -24.23 -10.96 -25.14
CA VAL A 224 -24.16 -9.67 -25.83
C VAL A 224 -25.12 -9.67 -27.01
N GLU A 225 -25.98 -8.66 -27.13
CA GLU A 225 -26.98 -8.60 -28.21
C GLU A 225 -26.73 -7.43 -29.17
N GLU A 226 -26.22 -6.31 -28.67
CA GLU A 226 -26.03 -5.10 -29.47
C GLU A 226 -24.57 -4.93 -29.89
N MET A 227 -24.36 -4.51 -31.14
CA MET A 227 -23.04 -4.13 -31.62
C MET A 227 -22.50 -2.92 -30.87
N GLY A 228 -21.18 -2.85 -30.69
CA GLY A 228 -20.51 -1.73 -30.07
C GLY A 228 -19.40 -2.11 -29.09
N SER A 229 -18.84 -1.12 -28.42
CA SER A 229 -17.81 -1.32 -27.41
C SER A 229 -18.39 -1.36 -26.02
N TYR A 230 -17.96 -2.34 -25.23
CA TYR A 230 -18.39 -2.52 -23.85
C TYR A 230 -17.17 -2.43 -22.93
N LYS A 231 -17.33 -1.74 -21.80
CA LYS A 231 -16.39 -1.75 -20.68
C LYS A 231 -16.99 -2.63 -19.59
N ILE A 232 -16.17 -3.52 -19.04
CA ILE A 232 -16.55 -4.42 -17.97
C ILE A 232 -15.72 -4.07 -16.75
N PHE A 233 -16.39 -3.65 -15.67
CA PHE A 233 -15.77 -3.48 -14.36
C PHE A 233 -16.01 -4.75 -13.55
N LEU A 234 -14.94 -5.38 -13.09
CA LEU A 234 -14.99 -6.49 -12.16
C LEU A 234 -14.68 -5.90 -10.78
N THR A 235 -15.55 -6.10 -9.82
CA THR A 235 -15.47 -5.47 -8.50
C THR A 235 -15.43 -6.53 -7.42
N ALA A 236 -14.70 -6.24 -6.35
CA ALA A 236 -14.73 -7.01 -5.11
C ALA A 236 -14.90 -6.03 -3.94
N ALA A 237 -15.86 -6.29 -3.05
CA ALA A 237 -16.16 -5.44 -1.92
C ALA A 237 -16.37 -6.26 -0.64
N ASP A 238 -15.77 -5.79 0.44
CA ASP A 238 -16.08 -6.13 1.82
C ASP A 238 -16.48 -4.84 2.55
N PRO A 239 -17.79 -4.52 2.60
CA PRO A 239 -18.26 -3.30 3.26
C PRO A 239 -18.02 -3.28 4.77
N ARG A 240 -17.84 -4.44 5.41
CA ARG A 240 -17.62 -4.51 6.86
C ARG A 240 -16.25 -3.97 7.23
N GLU A 241 -15.24 -4.32 6.43
CA GLU A 241 -13.85 -3.91 6.68
C GLU A 241 -13.42 -2.73 5.79
N ASN A 242 -14.31 -2.21 4.94
CA ASN A 242 -14.06 -1.12 3.98
C ASN A 242 -12.94 -1.46 2.99
N ASN A 243 -12.96 -2.68 2.46
CA ASN A 243 -12.05 -3.12 1.42
C ASN A 243 -12.79 -3.15 0.07
N TYR A 244 -12.31 -2.40 -0.91
CA TYR A 244 -12.85 -2.35 -2.27
C TYR A 244 -11.74 -2.47 -3.31
N GLY A 245 -11.99 -3.20 -4.40
CA GLY A 245 -11.06 -3.35 -5.51
C GLY A 245 -11.77 -3.40 -6.86
N VAL A 246 -11.07 -3.02 -7.92
CA VAL A 246 -11.65 -2.96 -9.27
C VAL A 246 -10.65 -3.39 -10.36
N GLY A 247 -11.08 -4.35 -11.17
CA GLY A 247 -10.46 -4.72 -12.44
C GLY A 247 -11.28 -4.16 -13.59
N ILE A 248 -10.62 -3.79 -14.69
CA ILE A 248 -11.30 -3.24 -15.86
C ILE A 248 -10.81 -3.99 -17.09
N THR A 249 -11.76 -4.48 -17.89
CA THR A 249 -11.51 -5.00 -19.25
C THR A 249 -12.52 -4.41 -20.23
N SER A 250 -12.38 -4.73 -21.51
CA SER A 250 -13.27 -4.28 -22.57
C SER A 250 -13.43 -5.31 -23.68
N ILE A 251 -14.56 -5.26 -24.35
CA ILE A 251 -14.85 -6.07 -25.53
C ILE A 251 -15.44 -5.22 -26.64
N VAL A 252 -15.41 -5.76 -27.87
CA VAL A 252 -16.05 -5.18 -29.04
C VAL A 252 -16.99 -6.21 -29.64
N VAL A 253 -18.26 -5.82 -29.83
CA VAL A 253 -19.28 -6.64 -30.47
C VAL A 253 -19.47 -6.13 -31.89
N ARG A 254 -19.29 -7.00 -32.88
CA ARG A 254 -19.34 -6.66 -34.32
C ARG A 254 -19.87 -7.80 -35.17
#